data_AF-A0A0K1XFW0-F1
#
_entry.id   AF-A0A0K1XFW0-F1
#
_cell.length_a   1.000
_cell.length_b   1.000
_cell.length_c   1.000
_cell.angle_alpha   90.00
_cell.angle_beta   90.00
_cell.angle_gamma   90.00
#
_symmetry.space_group_name_H-M   'P 1'
#
loop_
_entity.id
_entity.type
_entity.pdbx_description
1 polymer ?
#
loop_
_entity_poly.entity_id
_entity_poly.type
_entity_poly.pdbx_seq_one_letter_code
_entity_poly.pdbx_strand_id
1 'polypeptide(L)' 'MSHTFLTTDQLSERIHYNARTIRHQLVDKCLFEGRHYVRPFGGRKYLFIWETIKEDLLASYSDSVAMPFQAEA' A
#
# COMPACT_ATOMS: atom_id res chain seq x y z
N MET A 1 3.02 10.01 16.49
CA MET A 1 3.09 8.66 15.88
C MET A 1 1.70 8.05 15.95
N SER A 2 0.91 8.25 14.90
CA SER A 2 -0.50 7.84 14.86
C SER A 2 -0.68 6.92 13.66
N HIS A 3 -0.56 5.61 13.89
CA HIS A 3 -0.85 4.59 12.88
C HIS A 3 -2.28 4.80 12.41
N THR A 4 -2.43 5.37 11.21
CA THR A 4 -3.73 5.69 10.66
C THR A 4 -4.29 4.41 10.05
N PHE A 5 -5.12 3.73 10.84
CA PHE A 5 -5.88 2.59 10.34
C PHE A 5 -7.01 3.08 9.46
N LEU A 6 -7.00 2.65 8.20
CA LEU A 6 -7.99 2.99 7.21
C LEU A 6 -8.80 1.74 6.87
N THR A 7 -10.10 1.94 6.64
CA THR A 7 -10.91 0.92 5.98
C THR A 7 -10.60 0.91 4.48
N THR A 8 -11.09 -0.12 3.77
CA THR A 8 -10.94 -0.16 2.31
C THR A 8 -11.49 1.10 1.64
N ASP A 9 -12.64 1.60 2.10
CA ASP A 9 -13.28 2.79 1.54
C ASP A 9 -12.44 4.06 1.78
N GLN A 10 -11.93 4.26 3.00
CA GLN A 10 -11.08 5.43 3.28
C GLN A 10 -9.73 5.36 2.55
N LEU A 11 -9.18 4.17 2.35
CA LEU A 11 -7.97 3.99 1.53
C LEU A 11 -8.26 4.33 0.06
N SER A 12 -9.44 3.92 -0.43
CA SER A 12 -9.89 4.20 -1.80
C SER A 12 -9.99 5.70 -2.08
N GLU A 13 -10.51 6.47 -1.13
CA GLU A 13 -10.57 7.92 -1.23
C GLU A 13 -9.20 8.58 -1.21
N ARG A 14 -8.23 8.07 -0.42
CA ARG A 14 -6.89 8.67 -0.31
C ARG A 14 -6.00 8.46 -1.52
N ILE A 15 -5.99 7.24 -2.07
CA ILE A 15 -5.15 6.92 -3.24
C ILE A 15 -5.92 7.17 -4.54
N HIS A 16 -7.20 7.59 -4.45
CA HIS A 16 -8.11 7.75 -5.57
C HIS A 16 -8.22 6.49 -6.45
N TYR A 17 -8.07 5.31 -5.85
CA TYR A 17 -8.28 4.03 -6.51
C TYR A 17 -9.63 3.45 -6.12
N ASN A 18 -10.22 2.65 -7.00
CA ASN A 18 -11.47 1.97 -6.67
C ASN A 18 -11.23 0.87 -5.62
N ALA A 19 -12.10 0.77 -4.60
CA ALA A 19 -12.03 -0.25 -3.55
C ALA A 19 -11.94 -1.69 -4.11
N ARG A 20 -12.57 -1.96 -5.25
CA ARG A 20 -12.46 -3.25 -5.95
C ARG A 20 -11.05 -3.52 -6.44
N THR A 21 -10.42 -2.53 -7.09
CA THR A 21 -9.04 -2.60 -7.57
C THR A 21 -8.08 -2.79 -6.41
N ILE A 22 -8.32 -2.12 -5.30
CA ILE A 22 -7.50 -2.29 -4.09
C ILE A 22 -7.56 -3.76 -3.61
N ARG A 23 -8.76 -4.33 -3.46
CA ARG A 23 -8.92 -5.71 -2.96
C ARG A 23 -8.43 -6.80 -3.91
N HIS A 24 -8.50 -6.59 -5.22
CA HIS A 24 -8.13 -7.62 -6.20
C HIS A 24 -6.73 -7.47 -6.76
N GLN A 25 -6.23 -6.23 -6.91
CA GLN A 25 -4.92 -5.98 -7.52
C GLN A 25 -3.89 -5.58 -6.48
N LEU A 26 -4.19 -4.59 -5.62
CA LEU A 26 -3.22 -4.12 -4.64
C LEU A 26 -3.00 -5.14 -3.52
N VAL A 27 -4.05 -5.79 -3.02
CA VAL A 27 -3.90 -6.85 -2.01
C VAL A 27 -3.07 -8.03 -2.52
N ASP A 28 -3.22 -8.39 -3.78
CA ASP A 28 -2.50 -9.53 -4.35
C ASP A 28 -1.05 -9.19 -4.74
N LYS A 29 -0.80 -7.95 -5.19
CA LYS A 29 0.51 -7.53 -5.70
C LYS A 29 1.39 -6.81 -4.70
N CYS A 30 0.81 -5.99 -3.82
CA CYS A 30 1.57 -5.02 -3.00
C CYS A 30 1.23 -5.06 -1.51
N LEU A 31 0.01 -5.44 -1.10
CA LEU A 31 -0.42 -5.37 0.30
C LEU A 31 -0.31 -6.76 0.94
N PHE A 32 0.68 -6.94 1.81
CA PHE A 32 0.89 -8.20 2.52
C PHE A 32 0.21 -8.21 3.90
N GLU A 33 -0.37 -9.36 4.27
CA GLU A 33 -0.96 -9.56 5.59
C GLU A 33 0.10 -9.43 6.69
N GLY A 34 -0.21 -8.67 7.74
CA GLY A 34 0.70 -8.42 8.86
C GLY A 34 1.63 -7.21 8.66
N ARG A 35 1.79 -6.70 7.42
CA ARG A 35 2.54 -5.47 7.14
C ARG A 35 1.63 -4.34 6.69
N HIS A 36 0.87 -4.53 5.61
CA HIS A 36 0.06 -3.46 5.01
C HIS A 36 -1.39 -3.48 5.47
N TYR A 37 -1.89 -4.65 5.86
CA TYR A 37 -3.20 -4.80 6.47
C TYR A 37 -3.18 -5.83 7.58
N VAL A 38 -4.15 -5.69 8.49
CA VAL A 38 -4.36 -6.59 9.62
C VAL A 38 -5.84 -6.99 9.64
N ARG A 39 -6.10 -8.25 9.99
CA ARG A 39 -7.44 -8.78 10.28
C ARG A 39 -7.60 -9.01 11.78
N PRO A 40 -8.04 -8.00 12.54
CA PRO A 40 -8.31 -8.20 13.96
C PRO A 40 -9.59 -9.03 14.17
N PHE A 41 -9.56 -9.89 15.20
CA PHE A 41 -10.69 -10.68 15.72
C PHE A 41 -11.38 -11.64 14.74
N GLY A 42 -10.65 -12.29 13.83
CA GLY A 42 -11.22 -13.30 12.92
C GLY A 42 -12.34 -12.77 12.01
N GLY A 43 -12.53 -11.44 11.98
CA GLY A 43 -13.61 -10.78 11.28
C GLY A 43 -13.35 -10.67 9.77
N ARG A 44 -14.44 -10.57 9.01
CA ARG A 44 -14.44 -10.35 7.54
C ARG A 44 -13.92 -8.97 7.10
N LYS A 45 -13.46 -8.11 8.02
CA LYS A 45 -13.04 -6.74 7.72
C LYS A 45 -11.51 -6.63 7.69
N TYR A 46 -11.03 -5.95 6.66
CA TYR A 46 -9.61 -5.60 6.50
C TYR A 46 -9.37 -4.20 7.04
N LEU A 47 -8.35 -4.05 7.89
CA LEU A 47 -7.85 -2.75 8.33
C LEU A 47 -6.48 -2.53 7.72
N PHE A 48 -6.36 -1.46 6.95
CA PHE A 48 -5.14 -1.09 6.25
C PHE A 48 -4.35 -0.07 7.05
N ILE A 49 -3.02 -0.17 7.03
CA ILE A 49 -2.12 0.77 7.69
C ILE A 49 -1.56 1.71 6.62
N TRP A 50 -1.96 2.99 6.67
CA TRP A 50 -1.57 3.98 5.66
C TRP A 50 -0.06 4.17 5.54
N GLU A 51 0.65 4.22 6.65
CA GLU A 51 2.10 4.50 6.68
C GLU A 51 2.89 3.45 5.91
N THR A 52 2.64 2.16 6.17
CA THR A 52 3.29 1.06 5.44
C THR A 52 2.94 1.05 3.96
N ILE A 53 1.70 1.38 3.59
CA ILE A 53 1.30 1.46 2.17
C ILE A 53 2.03 2.60 1.46
N LYS A 54 2.14 3.75 2.13
CA LYS A 54 2.86 4.91 1.62
C LYS A 54 4.35 4.60 1.46
N GLU A 55 4.98 3.98 2.46
CA GLU A 55 6.38 3.57 2.40
C GLU A 55 6.64 2.58 1.27
N ASP A 56 5.75 1.61 1.08
CA ASP A 56 5.88 0.60 0.04
C ASP A 56 5.66 1.17 -1.37
N LEU A 57 4.73 2.12 -1.51
CA LEU A 57 4.56 2.90 -2.75
C LEU A 57 5.83 3.70 -3.08
N LEU A 58 6.44 4.35 -2.08
CA LEU A 58 7.69 5.09 -2.23
C LEU A 58 8.87 4.17 -2.58
N ALA A 59 8.97 3.01 -1.92
CA ALA A 59 9.99 2.01 -2.20
C ALA A 59 9.85 1.42 -3.62
N SER A 60 8.63 1.08 -4.03
CA SER A 60 8.35 0.58 -5.38
C SER A 60 8.63 1.63 -6.47
N TYR A 61 8.42 2.92 -6.17
CA TYR A 61 8.78 4.01 -7.07
C TYR A 61 10.30 4.21 -7.15
N SER A 62 11.02 3.97 -6.07
CA SER A 62 12.49 4.07 -6.05
C SER A 62 13.18 2.98 -6.88
N ASP A 63 12.56 1.80 -7.04
CA ASP A 63 13.08 0.71 -7.87
C ASP A 63 13.03 1.04 -9.38
N SER A 64 12.04 1.82 -9.81
CA SER A 64 11.90 2.24 -11.21
C SER A 64 12.58 3.58 -11.56
N VAL A 65 13.03 4.35 -10.56
CA VAL A 65 13.78 5.60 -10.75
C VAL A 65 15.30 5.43 -10.52
N ALA A 66 15.76 4.21 -10.26
CA ALA A 66 17.18 3.86 -10.42
C ALA A 66 17.53 3.68 -11.92
N MET A 67 17.33 4.73 -12.71
CA MET A 67 18.08 4.88 -13.96
C MET A 67 19.57 4.89 -13.58
N PRO A 68 20.42 4.02 -14.14
CA PRO A 68 21.85 4.19 -13.98
C PRO A 68 22.20 5.49 -14.69
N PHE A 69 22.50 6.53 -13.91
CA PHE A 69 23.18 7.71 -14.44
C PHE A 69 24.57 7.23 -14.91
N GLN A 70 24.67 6.80 -16.16
CA GLN A 70 25.96 6.60 -16.80
C GLN A 70 26.52 7.99 -17.10
N ALA A 71 27.40 8.44 -16.21
CA ALA A 71 28.33 9.52 -16.53
C ALA A 71 29.32 8.97 -17.56
N GLU A 72 29.09 9.27 -18.83
CA GLU A 72 30.06 9.06 -19.90
C GLU A 72 31.20 10.08 -19.76
N ALA A 73 32.42 9.57 -19.93
CA ALA A 73 33.70 10.26 -19.71
C ALA A 73 34.14 11.11 -20.92
#